data_AF-A0A4Q3S346-F1
#
_entry.id   AF-A0A4Q3S346-F1
#
_cell.length_a   1.000
_cell.length_b   1.000
_cell.length_c   1.000
_cell.angle_alpha   90.00
_cell.angle_beta   90.00
_cell.angle_gamma   90.00
#
_symmetry.space_group_name_H-M   'P 1'
#
loop_
_entity.id
_entity.type
_entity.pdbx_description
1 polymer ?
#
loop_
_entity_poly.entity_id
_entity_poly.type
_entity_poly.pdbx_seq_one_letter_code
_entity_poly.pdbx_strand_id
1 'polypeptide(L)'
;MNEPAAQQPLEAALDLSDGAPAIASASRSRASLLKRLADVVCLPGSRVNTFERAMTADLLIEMLREADPVERAKVARRLANLADIPPALARLLLRDVLPVATALLEHSQHLGDADLIDCALNADVDHRRLIAMRRGVGEAVVDALVRRCEQPVLEVLLRNDMAKISHGALETMVGCTRDNPRLISLLLRRQELRPSHAYAMFWWANSDCRRVILQPDNGDEAVIYPVLKRSQLLVEDGQSVVLGQQLHVGTVDPKEVLRVLGV
;
A
#
# COMPACT_ATOMS: atom_id res chain seq x y z
N MET A 1 -86.41 27.12 -23.73
CA MET A 1 -85.54 27.97 -22.90
C MET A 1 -84.97 27.09 -21.81
N ASN A 2 -83.67 26.88 -21.61
CA ASN A 2 -82.48 27.11 -22.41
C ASN A 2 -81.40 26.31 -21.65
N GLU A 3 -80.58 25.56 -22.37
CA GLU A 3 -79.29 25.07 -21.85
C GLU A 3 -78.36 26.28 -21.58
N PRO A 4 -77.29 26.16 -20.77
CA PRO A 4 -76.09 25.53 -21.32
C PRO A 4 -75.30 24.62 -20.37
N ALA A 5 -74.66 23.64 -21.01
CA ALA A 5 -73.55 22.84 -20.54
C ALA A 5 -72.39 23.67 -19.94
N ALA A 6 -71.83 23.18 -18.83
CA ALA A 6 -70.55 23.62 -18.27
C ALA A 6 -69.66 22.39 -18.00
N GLN A 7 -68.94 22.02 -19.05
CA GLN A 7 -67.56 21.52 -19.10
C GLN A 7 -67.00 20.80 -17.86
N GLN A 8 -66.88 19.48 -17.99
CA GLN A 8 -65.91 18.67 -17.24
C GLN A 8 -64.48 19.06 -17.66
N PRO A 9 -63.52 19.27 -16.72
CA PRO A 9 -62.11 19.28 -17.07
C PRO A 9 -61.63 17.84 -17.25
N LEU A 10 -61.16 17.55 -18.47
CA LEU A 10 -60.44 16.35 -18.85
C LEU A 10 -59.03 16.38 -18.23
N GLU A 11 -58.90 16.08 -16.94
CA GLU A 11 -57.59 15.71 -16.38
C GLU A 11 -57.34 14.22 -16.68
N ALA A 12 -56.90 13.97 -17.91
CA ALA A 12 -56.14 12.78 -18.23
C ALA A 12 -54.81 12.86 -17.45
N ALA A 13 -54.81 12.32 -16.23
CA ALA A 13 -53.59 11.98 -15.52
C ALA A 13 -52.82 10.98 -16.38
N LEU A 14 -51.81 11.50 -17.09
CA LEU A 14 -50.77 10.72 -17.74
C LEU A 14 -50.10 9.88 -16.66
N ASP A 15 -50.51 8.61 -16.59
CA ASP A 15 -49.89 7.58 -15.78
C ASP A 15 -48.47 7.33 -16.34
N LEU A 16 -47.50 8.11 -15.85
CA LEU A 16 -46.08 8.04 -16.19
C LEU A 16 -45.36 6.85 -15.50
N SER A 17 -46.10 5.81 -15.08
CA SER A 17 -45.53 4.70 -14.29
C SER A 17 -44.90 3.58 -15.12
N ASP A 18 -44.94 3.63 -16.45
CA ASP A 18 -44.57 2.48 -17.31
C ASP A 18 -43.06 2.37 -17.68
N GLY A 19 -42.19 3.23 -17.13
CA GLY A 19 -40.75 3.22 -17.43
C GLY A 19 -39.90 2.29 -16.54
N ALA A 20 -40.41 1.86 -15.38
CA ALA A 20 -39.65 1.12 -14.38
C ALA A 20 -39.33 -0.37 -14.71
N PRO A 21 -40.20 -1.17 -15.36
CA PRO A 21 -39.98 -2.61 -15.48
C PRO A 21 -38.89 -2.98 -16.51
N ALA A 22 -38.77 -2.23 -17.61
CA ALA A 22 -37.80 -2.49 -18.67
C ALA A 22 -36.36 -2.24 -18.19
N ILE A 23 -36.10 -1.10 -17.53
CA ILE A 23 -34.77 -0.74 -17.00
C ILE A 23 -34.31 -1.77 -15.95
N ALA A 24 -35.21 -2.21 -15.06
CA ALA A 24 -34.91 -3.21 -14.05
C ALA A 24 -34.57 -4.60 -14.66
N SER A 25 -35.25 -5.00 -15.74
CA SER A 25 -34.95 -6.27 -16.44
C SER A 25 -33.61 -6.24 -17.17
N ALA A 26 -33.28 -5.12 -17.84
CA ALA A 26 -32.01 -4.93 -18.54
C ALA A 26 -30.83 -4.93 -17.55
N SER A 27 -30.96 -4.25 -16.42
CA SER A 27 -29.98 -4.27 -15.32
C SER A 27 -29.76 -5.69 -14.77
N ARG A 28 -30.82 -6.47 -14.54
CA ARG A 28 -30.71 -7.88 -14.10
C ARG A 28 -30.00 -8.76 -15.12
N SER A 29 -30.31 -8.61 -16.40
CA SER A 29 -29.65 -9.37 -17.48
C SER A 29 -28.16 -9.03 -17.58
N ARG A 30 -27.81 -7.74 -17.44
CA ARG A 30 -26.42 -7.27 -17.41
C ARG A 30 -25.65 -7.87 -16.23
N ALA A 31 -26.22 -7.79 -15.03
CA ALA A 31 -25.61 -8.37 -13.82
C ALA A 31 -25.39 -9.89 -13.94
N SER A 32 -26.35 -10.61 -14.55
CA SER A 32 -26.22 -12.04 -14.83
C SER A 32 -25.09 -12.34 -15.82
N LEU A 33 -24.97 -11.56 -16.89
CA LEU A 33 -23.89 -11.73 -17.88
C LEU A 33 -22.52 -11.41 -17.28
N LEU A 34 -22.39 -10.30 -16.54
CA LEU A 34 -21.18 -9.92 -15.83
C LEU A 34 -20.74 -11.02 -14.85
N LYS A 35 -21.69 -11.59 -14.11
CA LYS A 35 -21.42 -12.74 -13.24
C LYS A 35 -20.89 -13.94 -14.04
N ARG A 36 -21.53 -14.30 -15.15
CA ARG A 36 -21.13 -15.44 -16.01
C ARG A 36 -19.76 -15.26 -16.66
N LEU A 37 -19.45 -14.07 -17.15
CA LEU A 37 -18.12 -13.78 -17.70
C LEU A 37 -17.05 -13.91 -16.61
N ALA A 38 -17.31 -13.37 -15.42
CA ALA A 38 -16.42 -13.55 -14.28
C ALA A 38 -16.29 -15.04 -13.86
N ASP A 39 -17.37 -15.83 -13.90
CA ASP A 39 -17.32 -17.28 -13.68
C ASP A 39 -16.34 -17.96 -14.65
N VAL A 40 -16.45 -17.67 -15.94
CA VAL A 40 -15.61 -18.25 -16.99
C VAL A 40 -14.14 -17.85 -16.81
N VAL A 41 -13.85 -16.57 -16.49
CA VAL A 41 -12.48 -16.11 -16.22
C VAL A 41 -11.88 -16.81 -14.99
N CYS A 42 -12.69 -17.20 -14.01
CA CYS A 42 -12.25 -17.92 -12.82
C CYS A 42 -12.12 -19.45 -13.00
N LEU A 43 -12.52 -20.03 -14.13
CA LEU A 43 -12.44 -21.49 -14.35
C LEU A 43 -10.98 -21.97 -14.40
N PRO A 44 -10.68 -23.20 -13.94
CA PRO A 44 -9.34 -23.76 -14.03
C PRO A 44 -8.89 -23.93 -15.50
N GLY A 45 -7.58 -23.97 -15.74
CA GLY A 45 -6.99 -24.14 -17.07
C GLY A 45 -7.43 -25.42 -17.82
N SER A 46 -7.92 -26.43 -17.10
CA SER A 46 -8.51 -27.64 -17.67
C SER A 46 -9.87 -27.43 -18.36
N ARG A 47 -10.54 -26.30 -18.11
CA ARG A 47 -11.85 -25.97 -18.69
C ARG A 47 -11.82 -24.78 -19.66
N VAL A 48 -10.84 -23.90 -19.52
CA VAL A 48 -10.71 -22.70 -20.34
C VAL A 48 -9.23 -22.47 -20.62
N ASN A 49 -8.88 -22.45 -21.90
CA ASN A 49 -7.50 -22.20 -22.32
C ASN A 49 -7.12 -20.71 -22.15
N THR A 50 -5.83 -20.39 -22.26
CA THR A 50 -5.33 -19.01 -22.04
C THR A 50 -5.95 -17.99 -23.00
N PHE A 51 -6.18 -18.37 -24.26
CA PHE A 51 -6.73 -17.48 -25.28
C PHE A 51 -8.22 -17.17 -25.01
N GLU A 52 -9.04 -18.18 -24.76
CA GLU A 52 -10.46 -18.04 -24.41
C GLU A 52 -10.64 -17.21 -23.13
N ARG A 53 -9.76 -17.41 -22.14
CA ARG A 53 -9.74 -16.63 -20.91
C ARG A 53 -9.44 -15.17 -21.18
N ALA A 54 -8.45 -14.88 -22.03
CA ALA A 54 -8.10 -13.52 -22.42
C ALA A 54 -9.27 -12.83 -23.14
N MET A 55 -9.87 -13.47 -24.14
CA MET A 55 -11.04 -12.94 -24.84
C MET A 55 -12.22 -12.66 -23.89
N THR A 56 -12.50 -13.60 -22.97
CA THR A 56 -13.57 -13.43 -21.98
C THR A 56 -13.25 -12.27 -21.02
N ALA A 57 -11.99 -12.11 -20.64
CA ALA A 57 -11.54 -11.00 -19.81
C ALA A 57 -11.71 -9.65 -20.51
N ASP A 58 -11.43 -9.57 -21.82
CA ASP A 58 -11.63 -8.35 -22.60
C ASP A 58 -13.13 -7.96 -22.64
N LEU A 59 -14.02 -8.92 -22.86
CA LEU A 59 -15.48 -8.69 -22.79
C LEU A 59 -15.91 -8.26 -21.39
N LEU A 60 -15.36 -8.89 -20.35
CA LEU A 60 -15.64 -8.53 -18.96
C LEU A 60 -15.18 -7.11 -18.64
N ILE A 61 -14.02 -6.69 -19.15
CA ILE A 61 -13.49 -5.32 -19.00
C ILE A 61 -14.48 -4.30 -19.56
N GLU A 62 -14.98 -4.50 -20.78
CA GLU A 62 -15.96 -3.58 -21.38
C GLU A 62 -17.23 -3.49 -20.52
N MET A 63 -17.73 -4.61 -20.00
CA MET A 63 -18.88 -4.59 -19.10
C MET A 63 -18.59 -3.90 -17.77
N LEU A 64 -17.40 -4.06 -17.21
CA LEU A 64 -17.02 -3.44 -15.94
C LEU A 64 -16.91 -1.92 -16.05
N ARG A 65 -16.51 -1.37 -17.20
CA ARG A 65 -16.39 0.08 -17.40
C ARG A 65 -17.69 0.83 -17.11
N GLU A 66 -18.84 0.24 -17.44
CA GLU A 66 -20.16 0.84 -17.19
C GLU A 66 -20.86 0.26 -15.94
N ALA A 67 -20.22 -0.69 -15.23
CA ALA A 67 -20.77 -1.28 -14.02
C ALA A 67 -20.52 -0.38 -12.80
N ASP A 68 -21.46 -0.39 -11.86
CA ASP A 68 -21.32 0.35 -10.61
C ASP A 68 -20.16 -0.22 -9.76
N PRO A 69 -19.50 0.60 -8.92
CA PRO A 69 -18.39 0.16 -8.09
C PRO A 69 -18.69 -1.06 -7.22
N VAL A 70 -19.94 -1.22 -6.77
CA VAL A 70 -20.39 -2.37 -5.96
C VAL A 70 -20.28 -3.67 -6.75
N GLU A 71 -20.65 -3.67 -8.04
CA GLU A 71 -20.53 -4.84 -8.92
C GLU A 71 -19.08 -5.13 -9.27
N ARG A 72 -18.29 -4.09 -9.56
CA ARG A 72 -16.84 -4.23 -9.80
C ARG A 72 -16.13 -4.86 -8.61
N ALA A 73 -16.47 -4.43 -7.39
CA ALA A 73 -15.92 -5.01 -6.16
C ALA A 73 -16.32 -6.48 -5.96
N LYS A 74 -17.53 -6.89 -6.37
CA LYS A 74 -17.94 -8.30 -6.35
C LYS A 74 -17.08 -9.13 -7.31
N VAL A 75 -16.81 -8.63 -8.51
CA VAL A 75 -15.95 -9.32 -9.48
C VAL A 75 -14.50 -9.38 -8.97
N ALA A 76 -13.95 -8.28 -8.46
CA ALA A 76 -12.61 -8.24 -7.88
C ALA A 76 -12.42 -9.27 -6.76
N ARG A 77 -13.38 -9.39 -5.83
CA ARG A 77 -13.35 -10.41 -4.76
C ARG A 77 -13.30 -11.84 -5.30
N ARG A 78 -13.99 -12.11 -6.42
CA ARG A 78 -13.98 -13.44 -7.03
C ARG A 78 -12.65 -13.75 -7.70
N LEU A 79 -12.01 -12.75 -8.29
CA LEU A 79 -10.71 -12.87 -8.95
C LEU A 79 -9.55 -12.95 -7.96
N ALA A 80 -9.72 -12.48 -6.71
CA ALA A 80 -8.64 -12.40 -5.73
C ALA A 80 -7.97 -13.75 -5.44
N ASN A 81 -8.69 -14.87 -5.54
CA ASN A 81 -8.14 -16.21 -5.32
C ASN A 81 -7.58 -16.88 -6.59
N LEU A 82 -7.69 -16.22 -7.75
CA LEU A 82 -7.17 -16.74 -9.00
C LEU A 82 -5.65 -16.59 -9.01
N ALA A 83 -4.94 -17.69 -9.34
CA ALA A 83 -3.48 -17.69 -9.36
C ALA A 83 -2.90 -16.81 -10.47
N ASP A 84 -3.60 -16.71 -11.60
CA ASP A 84 -3.20 -15.92 -12.76
C ASP A 84 -4.38 -15.06 -13.22
N ILE A 85 -4.41 -13.81 -12.76
CA ILE A 85 -5.43 -12.83 -13.15
C ILE A 85 -4.98 -12.21 -14.48
N PRO A 86 -5.84 -12.19 -15.52
CA PRO A 86 -5.51 -11.54 -16.78
C PRO A 86 -4.98 -10.10 -16.56
N PRO A 87 -3.79 -9.74 -17.09
CA PRO A 87 -3.11 -8.49 -16.73
C PRO A 87 -3.92 -7.21 -16.97
N ALA A 88 -4.70 -7.17 -18.04
CA ALA A 88 -5.56 -6.02 -18.35
C ALA A 88 -6.67 -5.84 -17.28
N LEU A 89 -7.21 -6.94 -16.77
CA LEU A 89 -8.25 -6.95 -15.75
C LEU A 89 -7.68 -6.61 -14.36
N ALA A 90 -6.50 -7.14 -14.02
CA ALA A 90 -5.78 -6.76 -12.81
C ALA A 90 -5.50 -5.25 -12.78
N ARG A 91 -4.96 -4.70 -13.87
CA ARG A 91 -4.65 -3.27 -14.01
C ARG A 91 -5.89 -2.39 -13.85
N LEU A 92 -7.01 -2.77 -14.48
CA LEU A 92 -8.27 -2.03 -14.37
C LEU A 92 -8.76 -1.98 -12.92
N LEU A 93 -8.80 -3.14 -12.25
CA LEU A 93 -9.38 -3.26 -10.91
C LEU A 93 -8.48 -2.72 -9.79
N LEU A 94 -7.16 -2.83 -9.93
CA LEU A 94 -6.20 -2.29 -8.95
C LEU A 94 -6.18 -0.76 -8.93
N ARG A 95 -6.49 -0.12 -10.05
CA ARG A 95 -6.50 1.34 -10.22
C ARG A 95 -7.90 1.96 -10.09
N ASP A 96 -8.89 1.15 -9.79
CA ASP A 96 -10.26 1.58 -9.59
C ASP A 96 -10.41 2.29 -8.23
N VAL A 97 -11.64 2.62 -7.84
CA VAL A 97 -11.92 3.15 -6.50
C VAL A 97 -11.49 2.17 -5.41
N LEU A 98 -11.08 2.73 -4.27
CA LEU A 98 -10.45 1.98 -3.19
C LEU A 98 -11.19 0.69 -2.78
N PRO A 99 -12.54 0.64 -2.62
CA PRO A 99 -13.23 -0.59 -2.25
C PRO A 99 -13.07 -1.75 -3.24
N VAL A 100 -12.86 -1.44 -4.53
CA VAL A 100 -12.64 -2.45 -5.58
C VAL A 100 -11.20 -2.96 -5.50
N ALA A 101 -10.22 -2.05 -5.45
CA ALA A 101 -8.81 -2.42 -5.36
C ALA A 101 -8.48 -3.17 -4.07
N THR A 102 -9.10 -2.80 -2.94
CA THR A 102 -8.95 -3.47 -1.63
C THR A 102 -9.23 -4.97 -1.74
N ALA A 103 -10.22 -5.37 -2.53
CA ALA A 103 -10.54 -6.78 -2.74
C ALA A 103 -9.34 -7.57 -3.29
N LEU A 104 -8.53 -6.98 -4.17
CA LEU A 104 -7.33 -7.61 -4.71
C LEU A 104 -6.11 -7.40 -3.81
N LEU A 105 -5.88 -6.17 -3.34
CA LEU A 105 -4.70 -5.79 -2.56
C LEU A 105 -4.63 -6.48 -1.19
N GLU A 106 -5.76 -6.85 -0.58
CA GLU A 106 -5.75 -7.58 0.70
C GLU A 106 -5.76 -9.10 0.53
N HIS A 107 -6.51 -9.61 -0.45
CA HIS A 107 -6.84 -11.04 -0.53
C HIS A 107 -6.00 -11.81 -1.56
N SER A 108 -5.49 -11.13 -2.59
CA SER A 108 -4.69 -11.81 -3.61
C SER A 108 -3.25 -12.04 -3.16
N GLN A 109 -2.84 -13.31 -3.17
CA GLN A 109 -1.47 -13.75 -2.87
C GLN A 109 -0.56 -13.78 -4.10
N HIS A 110 -1.10 -13.62 -5.31
CA HIS A 110 -0.39 -13.84 -6.58
C HIS A 110 -0.17 -12.55 -7.38
N LEU A 111 -0.46 -11.37 -6.83
CA LEU A 111 -0.14 -10.10 -7.50
C LEU A 111 1.38 -9.97 -7.66
N GLY A 112 1.82 -9.79 -8.90
CA GLY A 112 3.23 -9.58 -9.22
C GLY A 112 3.69 -8.15 -8.97
N ASP A 113 5.01 -7.97 -8.86
CA ASP A 113 5.62 -6.65 -8.64
C ASP A 113 5.23 -5.64 -9.72
N ALA A 114 5.12 -6.06 -10.98
CA ALA A 114 4.72 -5.18 -12.08
C ALA A 114 3.33 -4.56 -11.89
N ASP A 115 2.37 -5.33 -11.37
CA ASP A 115 1.01 -4.85 -11.11
C ASP A 115 0.99 -3.91 -9.89
N LEU A 116 1.74 -4.25 -8.83
CA LEU A 116 1.87 -3.41 -7.65
C LEU A 116 2.57 -2.09 -7.97
N ILE A 117 3.60 -2.10 -8.81
CA ILE A 117 4.30 -0.89 -9.27
C ILE A 117 3.37 -0.03 -10.13
N ASP A 118 2.65 -0.61 -11.10
CA ASP A 118 1.69 0.15 -11.91
C ASP A 118 0.59 0.79 -11.04
N CYS A 119 0.08 0.04 -10.07
CA CYS A 119 -0.90 0.55 -9.10
C CYS A 119 -0.29 1.68 -8.24
N ALA A 120 0.92 1.51 -7.71
CA ALA A 120 1.57 2.51 -6.88
C ALA A 120 1.82 3.83 -7.63
N LEU A 121 2.19 3.75 -8.92
CA LEU A 121 2.48 4.91 -9.74
C LEU A 121 1.21 5.68 -10.15
N ASN A 122 0.11 4.97 -10.41
CA ASN A 122 -1.07 5.54 -11.07
C ASN A 122 -2.32 5.69 -10.17
N ALA A 123 -2.38 5.07 -9.00
CA ALA A 123 -3.52 5.15 -8.10
C ALA A 123 -3.33 6.19 -6.97
N ASP A 124 -4.29 6.27 -6.05
CA ASP A 124 -4.26 7.22 -4.93
C ASP A 124 -3.42 6.74 -3.73
N VAL A 125 -3.20 7.64 -2.77
CA VAL A 125 -2.40 7.38 -1.56
C VAL A 125 -2.91 6.17 -0.77
N ASP A 126 -4.22 5.95 -0.69
CA ASP A 126 -4.77 4.81 0.05
C ASP A 126 -4.45 3.46 -0.60
N HIS A 127 -4.34 3.42 -1.94
CA HIS A 127 -3.87 2.22 -2.64
C HIS A 127 -2.42 1.92 -2.27
N ARG A 128 -1.55 2.95 -2.29
CA ARG A 128 -0.15 2.81 -1.89
C ARG A 128 0.00 2.36 -0.45
N ARG A 129 -0.86 2.83 0.46
CA ARG A 129 -0.89 2.36 1.85
C ARG A 129 -1.24 0.88 1.94
N LEU A 130 -2.25 0.42 1.20
CA LEU A 130 -2.60 -1.01 1.15
C LEU A 130 -1.45 -1.84 0.59
N ILE A 131 -0.80 -1.40 -0.49
CA ILE A 131 0.38 -2.08 -1.05
C ILE A 131 1.50 -2.15 0.01
N ALA A 132 1.77 -1.04 0.72
CA ALA A 132 2.79 -0.99 1.76
C ALA A 132 2.52 -1.92 2.95
N MET A 133 1.26 -2.30 3.23
CA MET A 133 0.89 -3.27 4.28
C MET A 133 1.03 -4.73 3.84
N ARG A 134 1.16 -5.01 2.55
CA ARG A 134 1.21 -6.38 2.04
C ARG A 134 2.43 -7.13 2.58
N ARG A 135 2.32 -8.45 2.69
CA ARG A 135 3.48 -9.30 2.95
C ARG A 135 4.31 -9.41 1.68
N GLY A 136 5.64 -9.46 1.81
CA GLY A 136 6.54 -9.72 0.68
C GLY A 136 6.64 -8.57 -0.32
N VAL A 137 6.55 -7.32 0.14
CA VAL A 137 6.81 -6.15 -0.74
C VAL A 137 8.30 -6.14 -1.11
N GLY A 138 8.60 -6.40 -2.38
CA GLY A 138 9.96 -6.41 -2.90
C GLY A 138 10.56 -5.01 -3.08
N GLU A 139 11.87 -4.95 -3.24
CA GLU A 139 12.64 -3.70 -3.35
C GLU A 139 12.13 -2.78 -4.47
N ALA A 140 11.83 -3.34 -5.65
CA ALA A 140 11.32 -2.54 -6.78
C ALA A 140 9.95 -1.89 -6.49
N VAL A 141 9.09 -2.57 -5.72
CA VAL A 141 7.79 -2.04 -5.29
C VAL A 141 8.00 -0.96 -4.22
N VAL A 142 8.90 -1.21 -3.26
CA VAL A 142 9.30 -0.21 -2.25
C VAL A 142 9.83 1.06 -2.92
N ASP A 143 10.74 0.93 -3.88
CA ASP A 143 11.28 2.05 -4.64
C ASP A 143 10.17 2.86 -5.33
N ALA A 144 9.16 2.19 -5.89
CA ALA A 144 8.01 2.87 -6.48
C ALA A 144 7.15 3.62 -5.45
N LEU A 145 6.94 3.04 -4.25
CA LEU A 145 6.15 3.64 -3.18
C LEU A 145 6.81 4.88 -2.57
N VAL A 146 8.14 4.89 -2.41
CA VAL A 146 8.86 5.98 -1.75
C VAL A 146 9.01 7.24 -2.60
N ARG A 147 8.90 7.14 -3.93
CA ARG A 147 9.13 8.26 -4.87
C ARG A 147 8.34 9.52 -4.56
N ARG A 148 7.13 9.38 -4.00
CA ARG A 148 6.25 10.51 -3.70
C ARG A 148 6.47 11.12 -2.31
N CYS A 149 7.37 10.56 -1.49
CA CYS A 149 7.61 10.96 -0.09
C CYS A 149 6.33 11.15 0.74
N GLU A 150 5.27 10.37 0.47
CA GLU A 150 4.00 10.51 1.18
C GLU A 150 4.11 9.94 2.59
N GLN A 151 4.03 10.81 3.60
CA GLN A 151 4.14 10.43 5.01
C GLN A 151 3.29 9.20 5.39
N PRO A 152 1.97 9.11 5.08
CA PRO A 152 1.16 7.98 5.53
C PRO A 152 1.54 6.65 4.86
N VAL A 153 2.19 6.67 3.69
CA VAL A 153 2.70 5.47 3.02
C VAL A 153 4.03 5.04 3.65
N LEU A 154 4.96 5.99 3.82
CA LEU A 154 6.26 5.73 4.43
C LEU A 154 6.12 5.21 5.87
N GLU A 155 5.19 5.77 6.63
CA GLU A 155 4.89 5.34 7.99
C GLU A 155 4.41 3.89 8.09
N VAL A 156 3.62 3.45 7.11
CA VAL A 156 3.12 2.08 7.03
C VAL A 156 4.24 1.15 6.58
N LEU A 157 4.99 1.57 5.56
CA LEU A 157 6.07 0.79 4.97
C LEU A 157 7.20 0.53 5.96
N LEU A 158 7.61 1.54 6.73
CA LEU A 158 8.65 1.41 7.76
C LEU A 158 8.23 0.54 8.94
N ARG A 159 6.91 0.41 9.21
CA ARG A 159 6.38 -0.53 10.22
C ARG A 159 6.23 -1.96 9.67
N ASN A 160 6.36 -2.16 8.36
CA ASN A 160 6.25 -3.47 7.74
C ASN A 160 7.62 -4.16 7.70
N ASP A 161 7.93 -4.96 8.71
CA ASP A 161 9.19 -5.70 8.83
C ASP A 161 9.43 -6.70 7.68
N MET A 162 8.39 -7.07 6.92
CA MET A 162 8.50 -7.97 5.77
C MET A 162 8.80 -7.24 4.45
N ALA A 163 8.74 -5.90 4.42
CA ALA A 163 9.09 -5.12 3.24
C ALA A 163 10.61 -5.09 3.08
N LYS A 164 11.09 -5.39 1.88
CA LYS A 164 12.52 -5.31 1.54
C LYS A 164 12.85 -3.91 1.07
N ILE A 165 13.70 -3.21 1.81
CA ILE A 165 14.08 -1.83 1.51
C ILE A 165 15.43 -1.82 0.80
N SER A 166 15.46 -1.32 -0.44
CA SER A 166 16.70 -1.13 -1.19
C SER A 166 17.54 0.00 -0.58
N HIS A 167 18.83 0.05 -0.91
CA HIS A 167 19.69 1.17 -0.49
C HIS A 167 19.17 2.52 -1.01
N GLY A 168 18.77 2.60 -2.28
CA GLY A 168 18.26 3.84 -2.88
C GLY A 168 16.93 4.29 -2.28
N ALA A 169 16.03 3.37 -1.93
CA ALA A 169 14.81 3.69 -1.20
C ALA A 169 15.13 4.22 0.20
N LEU A 170 16.09 3.62 0.89
CA LEU A 170 16.50 4.07 2.21
C LEU A 170 17.05 5.50 2.19
N GLU A 171 17.91 5.84 1.22
CA GLU A 171 18.41 7.20 1.02
C GLU A 171 17.26 8.18 0.75
N THR A 172 16.31 7.78 -0.09
CA THR A 172 15.11 8.58 -0.39
C THR A 172 14.30 8.84 0.88
N MET A 173 14.02 7.79 1.67
CA MET A 173 13.28 7.91 2.93
C MET A 173 14.01 8.80 3.95
N VAL A 174 15.34 8.69 4.04
CA VAL A 174 16.19 9.57 4.87
C VAL A 174 16.02 11.02 4.44
N GLY A 175 16.02 11.30 3.13
CA GLY A 175 15.72 12.62 2.58
C GLY A 175 14.33 13.13 3.00
N CYS A 176 13.29 12.29 2.88
CA CYS A 176 11.92 12.66 3.24
C CYS A 176 11.76 12.99 4.75
N THR A 177 12.70 12.61 5.62
CA THR A 177 12.62 12.90 7.07
C THR A 177 12.80 14.36 7.44
N ARG A 178 13.38 15.18 6.55
CA ARG A 178 13.54 16.64 6.78
C ARG A 178 12.21 17.32 7.04
N ASP A 179 11.22 17.00 6.20
CA ASP A 179 9.87 17.54 6.31
C ASP A 179 8.97 16.68 7.23
N ASN A 180 9.39 15.45 7.54
CA ASN A 180 8.63 14.49 8.31
C ASN A 180 9.45 13.88 9.47
N PRO A 181 9.76 14.63 10.54
CA PRO A 181 10.63 14.15 11.63
C PRO A 181 10.12 12.89 12.34
N ARG A 182 8.82 12.60 12.28
CA ARG A 182 8.22 11.39 12.87
C ARG A 182 8.77 10.10 12.23
N LEU A 183 9.13 10.15 10.94
CA LEU A 183 9.69 9.01 10.21
C LEU A 183 11.06 8.58 10.74
N ILE A 184 11.82 9.51 11.34
CA ILE A 184 13.14 9.24 11.92
C ILE A 184 13.00 8.07 12.88
N SER A 185 12.13 8.18 13.89
CA SER A 185 11.91 7.13 14.91
C SER A 185 11.55 5.75 14.36
N LEU A 186 10.95 5.68 13.16
CA LEU A 186 10.61 4.44 12.47
C LEU A 186 11.82 3.89 11.69
N LEU A 187 12.52 4.73 10.93
CA LEU A 187 13.79 4.37 10.26
C LEU A 187 14.84 3.88 11.24
N LEU A 188 14.89 4.52 12.41
CA LEU A 188 15.77 4.16 13.52
C LEU A 188 15.63 2.71 14.01
N ARG A 189 14.51 2.05 13.73
CA ARG A 189 14.21 0.66 14.11
C ARG A 189 14.50 -0.35 12.99
N ARG A 190 14.78 0.12 11.78
CA ARG A 190 15.05 -0.72 10.60
C ARG A 190 16.47 -1.24 10.61
N GLN A 191 16.64 -2.49 10.22
CA GLN A 191 17.95 -3.17 10.21
C GLN A 191 18.81 -2.73 9.02
N GLU A 192 18.17 -2.23 7.97
CA GLU A 192 18.81 -1.71 6.77
C GLU A 192 19.52 -0.37 7.03
N LEU A 193 19.19 0.32 8.13
CA LEU A 193 19.75 1.63 8.47
C LEU A 193 21.25 1.54 8.78
N ARG A 194 22.06 2.01 7.84
CA ARG A 194 23.51 2.18 8.02
C ARG A 194 23.87 3.41 8.86
N PRO A 195 25.08 3.42 9.45
CA PRO A 195 25.63 4.52 10.24
C PRO A 195 25.59 5.89 9.55
N SER A 196 25.97 5.90 8.28
CA SER A 196 25.95 7.07 7.41
C SER A 196 24.58 7.74 7.33
N HIS A 197 23.50 6.97 7.27
CA HIS A 197 22.13 7.50 7.17
C HIS A 197 21.70 8.22 8.45
N ALA A 198 22.02 7.67 9.63
CA ALA A 198 21.67 8.36 10.87
C ALA A 198 22.55 9.58 11.11
N TYR A 199 23.81 9.54 10.69
CA TYR A 199 24.67 10.72 10.68
C TYR A 199 24.10 11.81 9.77
N ALA A 200 23.56 11.46 8.61
CA ALA A 200 22.87 12.44 7.76
C ALA A 200 21.68 13.08 8.50
N MET A 201 20.80 12.27 9.09
CA MET A 201 19.63 12.76 9.84
C MET A 201 19.99 13.60 11.07
N PHE A 202 21.17 13.43 11.66
CA PHE A 202 21.62 14.16 12.85
C PHE A 202 21.42 15.68 12.74
N TRP A 203 21.72 16.25 11.57
CA TRP A 203 21.68 17.70 11.35
C TRP A 203 20.28 18.30 11.40
N TRP A 204 19.22 17.50 11.22
CA TRP A 204 17.82 17.98 11.23
C TRP A 204 16.89 17.16 12.14
N ALA A 205 17.38 16.13 12.82
CA ALA A 205 16.58 15.36 13.74
C ALA A 205 16.23 16.20 14.99
N ASN A 206 14.94 16.35 15.25
CA ASN A 206 14.48 16.95 16.51
C ASN A 206 14.95 16.11 17.71
N SER A 207 15.20 16.78 18.83
CA SER A 207 15.83 16.26 20.08
C SER A 207 15.19 15.03 20.76
N ASP A 208 14.14 14.43 20.20
CA ASP A 208 13.33 13.40 20.86
C ASP A 208 13.97 12.00 20.88
N CYS A 209 15.01 11.77 20.09
CA CYS A 209 15.85 10.58 20.17
C CYS A 209 17.31 11.02 20.20
N ARG A 210 18.02 10.74 21.31
CA ARG A 210 19.48 10.93 21.36
C ARG A 210 20.13 9.66 20.82
N ARG A 211 21.22 9.79 20.09
CA ARG A 211 21.99 8.65 19.62
C ARG A 211 23.45 8.91 19.93
N VAL A 212 24.13 7.88 20.43
CA VAL A 212 25.58 7.91 20.57
C VAL A 212 26.14 7.28 19.30
N ILE A 213 26.90 8.04 18.55
CA ILE A 213 27.59 7.58 17.35
C ILE A 213 29.03 7.33 17.75
N LEU A 214 29.45 6.07 17.70
CA LEU A 214 30.84 5.68 17.94
C LEU A 214 31.54 5.55 16.60
N GLN A 215 32.59 6.33 16.36
CA GLN A 215 33.45 6.14 15.20
C GLN A 215 34.64 5.27 15.61
N PRO A 216 34.80 4.06 15.06
CA PRO A 216 35.99 3.26 15.29
C PRO A 216 37.26 3.97 14.81
N ASP A 217 38.33 3.90 15.61
CA ASP A 217 39.63 4.53 15.30
C ASP A 217 40.34 3.89 14.10
N ASN A 218 39.95 2.67 13.73
CA ASN A 218 40.51 1.93 12.59
C ASN A 218 39.91 2.36 11.23
N GLY A 219 38.97 3.32 11.23
CA GLY A 219 38.31 3.81 10.01
C GLY A 219 37.14 2.96 9.53
N ASP A 220 36.71 1.97 10.32
CA ASP A 220 35.50 1.19 10.02
C ASP A 220 34.23 2.06 10.11
N GLU A 221 33.11 1.51 9.64
CA GLU A 221 31.81 2.19 9.73
C GLU A 221 31.43 2.47 11.20
N ALA A 222 30.92 3.68 11.46
CA ALA A 222 30.50 4.09 12.79
C ALA A 222 29.46 3.13 13.40
N VAL A 223 29.43 2.92 14.71
CA VAL A 223 28.39 2.12 15.38
C VAL A 223 27.40 3.07 16.04
N ILE A 224 26.12 2.98 15.69
CA ILE A 224 25.07 3.84 16.29
C ILE A 224 24.34 3.11 17.41
N TYR A 225 24.31 3.74 18.58
CA TYR A 225 23.52 3.29 19.72
C TYR A 225 22.32 4.22 19.93
N PRO A 226 21.07 3.71 19.80
CA PRO A 226 19.89 4.49 20.14
C PRO A 226 19.80 4.68 21.66
N VAL A 227 19.58 5.92 22.10
CA VAL A 227 19.45 6.27 23.51
C VAL A 227 18.16 7.06 23.73
N LEU A 228 17.42 6.74 24.80
CA LEU A 228 16.22 7.49 25.15
C LEU A 228 16.59 8.92 25.57
N LYS A 229 15.76 9.91 25.21
CA LYS A 229 16.00 11.34 25.49
C LYS A 229 16.35 11.65 26.95
N ARG A 230 15.82 10.85 27.90
CA ARG A 230 16.01 11.02 29.34
C ARG A 230 17.13 10.17 29.94
N SER A 231 17.76 9.30 29.17
CA SER A 231 18.91 8.54 29.66
C SER A 231 20.10 9.50 29.82
N GLN A 232 20.74 9.44 30.98
CA GLN A 232 21.98 10.17 31.22
C GLN A 232 23.11 9.49 30.44
N LEU A 233 23.82 10.25 29.61
CA LEU A 233 25.02 9.77 28.93
C LEU A 233 26.18 9.75 29.92
N LEU A 234 27.02 8.72 29.81
CA LEU A 234 28.25 8.57 30.59
C LEU A 234 29.49 9.00 29.81
N VAL A 235 29.28 9.52 28.60
CA VAL A 235 30.33 9.91 27.66
C VAL A 235 30.06 11.32 27.13
N GLU A 236 31.14 12.05 26.87
CA GLU A 236 31.13 13.39 26.28
C GLU A 236 31.35 13.34 24.76
N ASP A 237 30.99 14.43 24.08
CA ASP A 237 31.19 14.53 22.63
C ASP A 237 32.70 14.58 22.29
N GLY A 238 33.12 13.80 21.30
CA GLY A 238 34.53 13.64 20.94
C GLY A 238 35.39 12.83 21.91
N GLN A 239 34.80 12.27 22.99
CA GLN A 239 35.52 11.39 23.91
C GLN A 239 35.84 10.05 23.26
N SER A 240 37.12 9.63 23.28
CA SER A 240 37.50 8.26 22.93
C SER A 240 36.94 7.27 23.96
N VAL A 241 36.32 6.20 23.48
CA VAL A 241 35.74 5.15 24.32
C VAL A 241 36.39 3.80 24.02
N VAL A 242 36.50 2.95 25.03
CA VAL A 242 37.05 1.59 24.88
C VAL A 242 35.96 0.54 24.70
N LEU A 243 36.32 -0.59 24.10
CA LEU A 243 35.43 -1.76 24.04
C LEU A 243 35.00 -2.16 25.46
N GLY A 244 33.69 -2.16 25.68
CA GLY A 244 33.02 -2.58 26.91
C GLY A 244 32.55 -1.40 27.75
N GLN A 245 32.92 -0.18 27.36
CA GLN A 245 32.52 1.03 28.07
C GLN A 245 31.03 1.31 27.90
N GLN A 246 30.34 1.47 29.02
CA GLN A 246 28.94 1.84 29.05
C GLN A 246 28.76 3.30 28.61
N LEU A 247 27.86 3.53 27.65
CA LEU A 247 27.65 4.85 27.05
C LEU A 247 26.54 5.68 27.72
N HIS A 248 25.61 5.02 28.42
CA HIS A 248 24.50 5.66 29.12
C HIS A 248 24.05 4.86 30.34
N VAL A 249 23.48 5.53 31.33
CA VAL A 249 22.95 4.92 32.55
C VAL A 249 21.76 4.01 32.23
N GLY A 250 21.83 2.74 32.65
CA GLY A 250 20.78 1.73 32.46
C GLY A 250 21.25 0.29 32.64
N THR A 251 20.32 -0.67 32.59
CA THR A 251 20.63 -2.10 32.61
C THR A 251 21.27 -2.50 31.28
N VAL A 252 22.50 -2.99 31.33
CA VAL A 252 23.25 -3.43 30.15
C VAL A 252 22.72 -4.79 29.70
N ASP A 253 22.30 -4.93 28.44
CA ASP A 253 21.90 -6.23 27.88
C ASP A 253 23.14 -7.15 27.79
N PRO A 254 23.15 -8.33 28.43
CA PRO A 254 24.28 -9.26 28.41
C PRO A 254 24.73 -9.65 27.00
N LYS A 255 23.83 -9.64 26.01
CA LYS A 255 24.18 -9.94 24.61
C LYS A 255 24.98 -8.82 23.95
N GLU A 256 24.78 -7.57 24.38
CA GLU A 256 25.55 -6.42 23.88
C GLU A 256 26.96 -6.37 24.48
N VAL A 257 27.14 -6.82 25.72
CA VAL A 257 28.47 -6.95 26.34
C VAL A 257 29.36 -7.96 25.60
N LEU A 258 28.78 -9.07 25.15
CA LEU A 258 29.53 -10.15 24.48
C LEU A 258 30.05 -9.74 23.09
N ARG A 259 29.28 -8.97 22.32
CA ARG A 259 29.71 -8.46 20.99
C ARG A 259 30.91 -7.53 21.06
N VAL A 260 31.05 -6.84 22.18
CA VAL A 260 32.09 -5.84 22.41
C VAL A 260 33.36 -6.47 23.01
N LEU A 261 33.25 -7.66 23.64
CA LEU A 261 34.38 -8.41 24.19
C LEU A 261 35.06 -9.38 23.20
N GLY A 262 34.63 -9.43 21.94
CA GLY A 262 35.32 -10.19 20.90
C GLY A 262 35.40 -11.70 21.17
N VAL A 263 34.24 -12.33 21.42
CA VAL A 263 34.08 -13.80 21.36
C VAL A 263 32.89 -14.16 20.48
#